data_AF-A0A2E1QH09-F1
#
_entry.id   AF-A0A2E1QH09-F1
#
_cell.length_a   1.000
_cell.length_b   1.000
_cell.length_c   1.000
_cell.angle_alpha   90.00
_cell.angle_beta   90.00
_cell.angle_gamma   90.00
#
_symmetry.space_group_name_H-M   'P 1'
#
loop_
_entity.id
_entity.type
_entity.pdbx_description
1 polymer ?
#
loop_
_entity_poly.entity_id
_entity_poly.type
_entity_poly.pdbx_seq_one_letter_code
_entity_poly.pdbx_strand_id
1 'polypeptide(L)'
;MHRQIILISLFIGILIGQEPGISIEKAHNSISYLNGHKTENKKSEVRDSWFAIDKIQHFSYSCLIAFGCQYILVNKLNNTEENSLPVSSALSFGAGLLKELNDLKGKNGYFSLKDMVANSAGILVAAMIIKQ
;
A
#
# COMPACT_ATOMS: atom_id res chain seq x y z
N MET A 1 -6.72 -21.03 17.22
CA MET A 1 -6.14 -19.73 17.64
C MET A 1 -4.81 -19.42 16.96
N HIS A 2 -3.87 -20.36 16.84
CA HIS A 2 -2.55 -20.16 16.20
C HIS A 2 -2.59 -19.68 14.74
N ARG A 3 -3.46 -20.22 13.88
CA ARG A 3 -3.53 -19.81 12.46
C ARG A 3 -3.94 -18.34 12.26
N GLN A 4 -4.71 -17.77 13.19
CA GLN A 4 -5.12 -16.36 13.12
C GLN A 4 -4.01 -15.40 13.59
N ILE A 5 -3.18 -15.83 14.54
CA ILE A 5 -2.02 -15.04 15.01
C ILE A 5 -1.00 -14.86 13.88
N ILE A 6 -0.81 -15.87 13.02
CA ILE A 6 0.10 -15.81 11.85
C ILE A 6 -0.41 -14.82 10.79
N LEU A 7 -1.73 -14.77 10.54
CA LEU A 7 -2.32 -13.83 9.58
C LEU A 7 -2.26 -12.39 10.09
N ILE A 8 -2.51 -12.19 11.39
CA ILE A 8 -2.40 -10.88 12.04
C ILE A 8 -0.95 -10.39 12.07
N SER A 9 0.03 -11.27 12.33
CA SER A 9 1.44 -10.89 12.32
C SER A 9 1.96 -10.58 10.90
N LEU A 10 1.46 -11.26 9.87
CA LEU A 10 1.72 -10.90 8.46
C LEU A 10 1.14 -9.53 8.11
N PHE A 11 -0.07 -9.23 8.59
CA PHE A 11 -0.74 -7.94 8.37
C PHE A 11 0.00 -6.78 9.06
N ILE A 12 0.46 -7.01 10.30
CA ILE A 12 1.26 -6.04 11.07
C ILE A 12 2.65 -5.82 10.45
N GLY A 13 3.32 -6.87 9.99
CA GLY A 13 4.63 -6.75 9.33
C GLY A 13 4.60 -5.91 8.05
N ILE A 14 3.50 -5.98 7.30
CA ILE A 14 3.28 -5.17 6.09
C ILE A 14 2.91 -3.72 6.44
N LEU A 15 2.16 -3.50 7.53
CA LEU A 15 1.86 -2.17 8.05
C LEU A 15 3.12 -1.43 8.56
N ILE A 16 4.09 -2.14 9.13
CA ILE A 16 5.34 -1.55 9.64
C ILE A 16 6.36 -1.29 8.51
N GLY A 17 6.28 -2.01 7.39
CA GLY A 17 7.17 -1.81 6.22
C GLY A 17 6.97 -0.49 5.46
N GLN A 18 6.11 0.40 5.98
CA GLN A 18 5.76 1.70 5.41
C GLN A 18 6.58 2.87 5.99
N GLU A 19 7.46 2.63 6.97
CA GLU A 19 8.38 3.66 7.45
C GLU A 19 9.35 4.07 6.32
N PRO A 20 9.58 5.37 6.12
CA PRO A 20 10.47 5.86 5.09
C PRO A 20 11.86 5.31 5.38
N GLY A 21 12.38 4.45 4.50
CA GLY A 21 13.75 3.97 4.59
C GLY A 21 14.67 5.17 4.79
N ILE A 22 15.20 5.32 6.01
CA ILE A 22 16.29 6.25 6.28
C ILE A 22 17.47 5.70 5.49
N SER A 23 17.58 6.18 4.26
CA SER A 23 18.62 5.82 3.32
C SER A 23 19.91 6.45 3.84
N ILE A 24 20.69 5.67 4.59
CA ILE A 24 22.05 6.00 5.04
C ILE A 24 22.93 6.42 3.85
N GLU A 25 22.64 5.90 2.65
CA GLU A 25 23.25 6.29 1.38
C GLU A 25 22.99 7.77 1.00
N LYS A 26 21.80 8.29 1.34
CA LYS A 26 21.43 9.70 1.10
C LYS A 26 22.18 10.66 2.01
N ALA A 27 22.56 10.22 3.22
CA ALA A 27 23.34 11.01 4.18
C ALA A 27 24.82 11.11 3.79
N HIS A 28 25.40 10.04 3.24
CA HIS A 28 26.79 10.06 2.79
C HIS A 28 26.95 10.88 1.49
N ASN A 29 25.96 10.82 0.59
CA ASN A 29 25.91 11.67 -0.60
C ASN A 29 25.57 13.13 -0.27
N SER A 30 24.73 13.45 0.72
CA SER A 30 24.44 14.85 1.03
C SER A 30 25.65 15.61 1.60
N ILE A 31 26.53 14.93 2.35
CA ILE A 31 27.77 15.53 2.90
C ILE A 31 28.79 15.83 1.80
N SER A 32 28.93 14.95 0.81
CA SER A 32 29.84 15.17 -0.33
C SER A 32 29.34 16.26 -1.29
N TYR A 33 28.02 16.45 -1.40
CA TYR A 33 27.41 17.50 -2.23
C TYR A 33 27.42 18.89 -1.60
N LEU A 34 27.36 19.01 -0.26
CA LEU A 34 27.39 20.30 0.45
C LEU A 34 28.73 21.03 0.34
N ASN A 35 29.84 20.31 0.10
CA ASN A 35 31.16 20.90 -0.12
C ASN A 35 31.40 21.37 -1.57
N GLY A 36 30.54 21.01 -2.53
CA GLY A 36 30.85 21.14 -3.95
C GLY A 36 30.03 22.16 -4.75
N HIS A 37 28.82 22.55 -4.35
CA HIS A 37 27.99 23.35 -5.25
C HIS A 37 26.99 24.27 -4.55
N LYS A 38 27.31 25.57 -4.58
CA LYS A 38 26.42 26.67 -4.24
C LYS A 38 25.78 27.18 -5.53
N THR A 39 24.78 26.47 -6.08
CA THR A 39 23.73 26.98 -7.00
C THR A 39 22.83 25.86 -7.56
N GLU A 40 21.56 26.22 -7.71
CA GLU A 40 20.43 25.58 -8.44
C GLU A 40 19.71 24.39 -7.80
N ASN A 41 18.56 24.72 -7.20
CA ASN A 41 17.54 23.83 -6.71
C ASN A 41 16.78 23.18 -7.89
N LYS A 42 17.39 22.18 -8.53
CA LYS A 42 16.70 21.34 -9.51
C LYS A 42 15.94 20.26 -8.76
N LYS A 43 14.64 20.51 -8.52
CA LYS A 43 13.70 19.54 -7.97
C LYS A 43 13.71 18.31 -8.89
N SER A 44 14.38 17.23 -8.48
CA SER A 44 14.30 15.96 -9.22
C SER A 44 12.86 15.46 -9.07
N GLU A 45 12.08 15.55 -10.15
CA GLU A 45 10.84 14.82 -10.25
C GLU A 45 11.17 13.33 -10.12
N VAL A 46 10.93 12.77 -8.94
CA VAL A 46 10.92 11.32 -8.76
C VAL A 46 9.81 10.80 -9.65
N ARG A 47 10.16 10.34 -10.85
CA ARG A 47 9.20 9.75 -11.79
C ARG A 47 8.66 8.47 -11.17
N ASP A 48 7.42 8.54 -10.71
CA ASP A 48 6.62 7.38 -10.36
C ASP A 48 6.64 6.38 -11.52
N SER A 49 7.20 5.18 -11.30
CA SER A 49 7.37 4.16 -12.33
C SER A 49 6.20 3.18 -12.29
N TRP A 50 5.76 2.71 -13.45
CA TRP A 50 4.73 1.66 -13.54
C TRP A 50 5.21 0.29 -13.07
N PHE A 51 6.54 0.07 -13.06
CA PHE A 51 7.16 -1.21 -12.70
C PHE A 51 8.17 -1.01 -11.58
N ALA A 52 7.67 -0.65 -10.41
CA ALA A 52 8.48 -0.53 -9.22
C ALA A 52 7.88 -1.39 -8.08
N ILE A 53 8.72 -1.67 -7.07
CA ILE A 53 8.39 -2.57 -5.96
C ILE A 53 7.19 -2.05 -5.14
N ASP A 54 7.02 -0.74 -5.10
CA ASP A 54 5.86 -0.04 -4.54
C ASP A 54 4.54 -0.52 -5.16
N LYS A 55 4.46 -0.68 -6.49
CA LYS A 55 3.25 -1.14 -7.18
C LYS A 55 2.87 -2.57 -6.77
N ILE A 56 3.86 -3.43 -6.60
CA ILE A 56 3.64 -4.79 -6.08
C ILE A 56 3.15 -4.73 -4.64
N GLN A 57 3.71 -3.84 -3.81
CA GLN A 57 3.26 -3.67 -2.43
C GLN A 57 1.81 -3.20 -2.36
N HIS A 58 1.40 -2.21 -3.16
CA HIS A 58 0.00 -1.75 -3.24
C HIS A 58 -0.96 -2.85 -3.70
N PHE A 59 -0.57 -3.59 -4.73
CA PHE A 59 -1.31 -4.76 -5.19
C PHE A 59 -1.46 -5.83 -4.08
N SER A 60 -0.37 -6.23 -3.44
CA SER A 60 -0.38 -7.27 -2.41
C SER A 60 -1.15 -6.83 -1.16
N TYR A 61 -0.99 -5.57 -0.75
CA TYR A 61 -1.69 -5.00 0.41
C TYR A 61 -3.20 -5.03 0.20
N SER A 62 -3.67 -4.52 -0.95
CA SER A 62 -5.10 -4.50 -1.28
C SER A 62 -5.70 -5.91 -1.39
N CYS A 63 -4.99 -6.87 -2.00
CA CYS A 63 -5.37 -8.29 -1.96
C CYS A 63 -5.58 -8.80 -0.54
N LEU A 64 -4.61 -8.56 0.35
CA LEU A 64 -4.66 -9.04 1.74
C LEU A 64 -5.77 -8.39 2.54
N ILE A 65 -6.02 -7.09 2.35
CA ILE A 65 -7.14 -6.40 3.01
C ILE A 65 -8.46 -7.00 2.54
N ALA A 66 -8.65 -7.16 1.23
CA ALA A 66 -9.87 -7.75 0.69
C ALA A 66 -10.11 -9.17 1.26
N PHE A 67 -9.10 -10.04 1.26
CA PHE A 67 -9.22 -11.38 1.85
C PHE A 67 -9.46 -11.36 3.36
N GLY A 68 -8.77 -10.49 4.11
CA GLY A 68 -8.93 -10.36 5.55
C GLY A 68 -10.33 -9.89 5.94
N CYS A 69 -10.82 -8.84 5.28
CA CYS A 69 -12.19 -8.35 5.47
C CYS A 69 -13.22 -9.41 5.08
N GLN A 70 -13.04 -10.08 3.93
CA GLN A 70 -13.92 -11.17 3.50
C GLN A 70 -13.98 -12.28 4.56
N TYR A 71 -12.82 -12.71 5.06
CA TYR A 71 -12.74 -13.75 6.07
C TYR A 71 -13.50 -13.37 7.34
N ILE A 72 -13.32 -12.15 7.84
CA ILE A 72 -13.99 -11.66 9.05
C ILE A 72 -15.51 -11.59 8.82
N LEU A 73 -15.96 -10.99 7.70
CA LEU A 73 -17.38 -10.84 7.39
C LEU A 73 -18.08 -12.21 7.34
N VAL A 74 -17.47 -13.19 6.68
CA VAL A 74 -18.06 -14.52 6.53
C VAL A 74 -17.99 -15.32 7.83
N ASN A 75 -16.81 -15.41 8.45
CA ASN A 75 -16.55 -16.36 9.53
C ASN A 75 -16.77 -15.81 10.95
N LYS A 76 -16.89 -14.49 11.10
CA LYS A 76 -17.06 -13.83 12.40
C LYS A 76 -18.37 -13.06 12.50
N LEU A 77 -18.87 -12.56 11.37
CA LEU A 77 -20.12 -11.79 11.32
C LEU A 77 -21.28 -12.58 10.70
N ASN A 78 -21.07 -13.88 10.42
CA ASN A 78 -22.07 -14.80 9.84
C ASN A 78 -22.72 -14.25 8.56
N ASN A 79 -21.97 -13.49 7.77
CA ASN A 79 -22.44 -12.97 6.49
C ASN A 79 -22.17 -13.99 5.37
N THR A 80 -22.86 -13.87 4.24
CA THR A 80 -22.61 -14.73 3.07
C THR A 80 -21.39 -14.24 2.31
N GLU A 81 -20.72 -15.13 1.56
CA GLU A 81 -19.59 -14.75 0.71
C GLU A 81 -19.99 -13.71 -0.34
N GLU A 82 -21.17 -13.87 -0.93
CA GLU A 82 -21.74 -12.97 -1.94
C GLU A 82 -22.00 -11.56 -1.38
N ASN A 83 -22.58 -11.44 -0.18
CA ASN A 83 -22.80 -10.14 0.45
C ASN A 83 -21.49 -9.54 1.00
N SER A 84 -20.52 -10.37 1.36
CA SER A 84 -19.25 -9.92 1.91
C SER A 84 -18.32 -9.37 0.85
N LEU A 85 -18.37 -9.89 -0.38
CA LEU A 85 -17.52 -9.50 -1.50
C LEU A 85 -17.54 -7.99 -1.80
N PRO A 86 -18.70 -7.33 -2.00
CA PRO A 86 -18.71 -5.89 -2.24
C PRO A 86 -18.21 -5.09 -1.03
N VAL A 87 -18.50 -5.55 0.19
CA VAL A 87 -18.08 -4.87 1.43
C VAL A 87 -16.57 -4.97 1.62
N SER A 88 -15.99 -6.16 1.46
CA SER A 88 -14.55 -6.38 1.60
C SER A 88 -13.76 -5.65 0.52
N SER A 89 -14.27 -5.62 -0.72
CA SER A 89 -13.71 -4.86 -1.82
C SER A 89 -13.75 -3.35 -1.55
N ALA A 90 -14.87 -2.83 -1.05
CA ALA A 90 -15.02 -1.41 -0.72
C ALA A 90 -14.10 -0.99 0.44
N LEU A 91 -13.97 -1.82 1.48
CA LEU A 91 -13.04 -1.57 2.58
C LEU A 91 -11.59 -1.55 2.11
N SER A 92 -11.20 -2.49 1.25
CA SER A 92 -9.86 -2.50 0.65
C SER A 92 -9.60 -1.29 -0.24
N PHE A 93 -10.57 -0.91 -1.07
CA PHE A 93 -10.45 0.27 -1.91
C PHE A 93 -10.31 1.54 -1.07
N GLY A 94 -11.15 1.67 -0.04
CA GLY A 94 -11.10 2.77 0.92
C GLY A 94 -9.75 2.87 1.63
N ALA A 95 -9.18 1.73 2.06
CA ALA A 95 -7.85 1.70 2.67
C ALA A 95 -6.76 2.22 1.72
N GLY A 96 -6.77 1.77 0.46
CA GLY A 96 -5.86 2.27 -0.58
C GLY A 96 -6.03 3.77 -0.83
N LEU A 97 -7.27 4.25 -0.99
CA LEU A 97 -7.56 5.66 -1.22
C LEU A 97 -7.14 6.54 -0.03
N LEU A 98 -7.43 6.10 1.20
CA LEU A 98 -7.04 6.83 2.41
C LEU A 98 -5.53 6.96 2.52
N LYS A 99 -4.77 5.93 2.11
CA LYS A 99 -3.32 5.98 2.07
C LYS A 99 -2.82 7.05 1.10
N GLU A 100 -3.31 7.07 -0.13
CA GLU A 100 -2.92 8.09 -1.12
C GLU A 100 -3.31 9.52 -0.70
N LEU A 101 -4.50 9.67 -0.09
CA LEU A 101 -4.92 10.95 0.50
C LEU A 101 -4.04 11.39 1.67
N ASN A 102 -3.51 10.43 2.43
CA ASN A 102 -2.55 10.72 3.50
C ASN A 102 -1.19 11.13 2.92
N ASP A 103 -0.73 10.43 1.89
CA ASP A 103 0.54 10.72 1.22
C ASP A 103 0.52 12.10 0.53
N LEU A 104 -0.65 12.54 0.05
CA LEU A 104 -0.89 13.89 -0.47
C LEU A 104 -0.75 15.00 0.59
N LYS A 105 -1.01 14.74 1.87
CA LYS A 105 -1.00 15.78 2.94
C LYS A 105 0.41 16.19 3.38
N GLY A 106 1.46 15.48 2.98
CA GLY A 106 2.85 15.77 3.36
C GLY A 106 3.40 17.07 2.75
N LYS A 107 4.52 17.60 3.31
CA LYS A 107 5.19 18.82 2.82
C LYS A 107 5.59 18.80 1.33
N ASN A 108 5.70 17.61 0.74
CA ASN A 108 5.89 17.37 -0.70
C ASN A 108 4.96 16.24 -1.17
N GLY A 109 3.75 16.18 -0.62
CA GLY A 109 2.83 15.07 -0.82
C GLY A 109 2.46 14.87 -2.28
N TYR A 110 2.33 13.61 -2.69
CA TYR A 110 1.97 13.21 -4.04
C TYR A 110 0.90 12.14 -3.95
N PHE A 111 -0.18 12.33 -4.71
CA PHE A 111 -1.20 11.32 -4.89
C PHE A 111 -0.87 10.51 -6.14
N SER A 112 -0.70 9.20 -6.00
CA SER A 112 -0.29 8.35 -7.10
C SER A 112 -1.48 7.61 -7.72
N LEU A 113 -1.89 8.05 -8.91
CA LEU A 113 -2.89 7.32 -9.69
C LEU A 113 -2.42 5.91 -10.05
N LYS A 114 -1.11 5.69 -10.18
CA LYS A 114 -0.54 4.38 -10.50
C LYS A 114 -0.66 3.42 -9.32
N ASP A 115 -0.47 3.91 -8.11
CA ASP A 115 -0.72 3.12 -6.89
C ASP A 115 -2.20 2.82 -6.72
N MET A 116 -3.08 3.75 -7.12
CA MET A 116 -4.51 3.45 -7.17
C MET A 116 -4.87 2.35 -8.16
N VAL A 117 -4.27 2.36 -9.35
CA VAL A 117 -4.44 1.27 -10.32
C VAL A 117 -3.93 -0.06 -9.76
N ALA A 118 -2.78 -0.07 -9.09
CA ALA A 118 -2.24 -1.27 -8.45
C ALA A 118 -3.17 -1.81 -7.34
N ASN A 119 -3.71 -0.93 -6.50
CA ASN A 119 -4.69 -1.29 -5.47
C ASN A 119 -5.97 -1.88 -6.11
N SER A 120 -6.51 -1.26 -7.16
CA SER A 120 -7.69 -1.77 -7.87
C SER A 120 -7.42 -3.13 -8.52
N ALA A 121 -6.24 -3.34 -9.09
CA ALA A 121 -5.85 -4.63 -9.65
C ALA A 121 -5.79 -5.73 -8.58
N GLY A 122 -5.27 -5.43 -7.39
CA GLY A 122 -5.26 -6.37 -6.26
C GLY A 122 -6.66 -6.74 -5.80
N ILE A 123 -7.54 -5.75 -5.64
CA ILE A 123 -8.95 -5.97 -5.28
C ILE A 123 -9.66 -6.85 -6.31
N LEU A 124 -9.44 -6.59 -7.60
CA LEU A 124 -10.04 -7.36 -8.68
C LEU A 124 -9.57 -8.83 -8.67
N VAL A 125 -8.28 -9.06 -8.46
CA VAL A 125 -7.73 -10.42 -8.33
C VAL A 125 -8.30 -11.13 -7.10
N ALA A 126 -8.36 -10.43 -5.96
CA ALA A 126 -8.98 -10.99 -4.75
C ALA A 126 -10.45 -11.35 -4.97
N ALA A 127 -11.21 -10.48 -5.65
CA ALA A 127 -12.60 -10.72 -5.95
C ALA A 127 -12.81 -11.93 -6.89
N MET A 128 -11.94 -12.10 -7.89
CA MET A 128 -11.96 -13.28 -8.78
C MET A 128 -11.71 -14.58 -8.01
N ILE A 129 -10.75 -14.58 -7.09
CA ILE A 129 -10.42 -15.75 -6.26
C ILE A 129 -11.54 -16.07 -5.27
N ILE A 130 -12.16 -15.07 -4.66
CA ILE A 130 -13.28 -15.28 -3.72
C ILE A 130 -14.52 -15.83 -4.45
N LYS A 131 -14.75 -15.42 -5.70
CA LYS A 131 -15.93 -15.81 -6.47
C LYS A 131 -15.80 -17.20 -7.13
N GLN A 132 -14.59 -17.75 -7.20
CA GLN A 132 -14.31 -19.05 -7.81
C GLN A 132 -14.89 -20.19 -6.98
#